data_AF-A0A975W547-F1
#
_entry.id   AF-A0A975W547-F1
#
_cell.length_a   1.000
_cell.length_b   1.000
_cell.length_c   1.000
_cell.angle_alpha   90.00
_cell.angle_beta   90.00
_cell.angle_gamma   90.00
#
_symmetry.space_group_name_H-M   'P 1'
#
loop_
_entity.id
_entity.type
_entity.pdbx_description
1 polymer ?
#
loop_
_entity_poly.entity_id
_entity_poly.type
_entity_poly.pdbx_seq_one_letter_code
_entity_poly.pdbx_strand_id
1 'polypeptide(L)' 'MTLQCECEQPSHALEQALRSSVRECTKLRAQVQWFTPATLPDDGKRIIDQRPSISG' A
#
# COMPACT_ATOMS: atom_id res chain seq x y z
N MET A 1 2.13 -4.60 -12.70
CA MET A 1 1.66 -4.54 -11.30
C MET A 1 0.87 -3.25 -11.13
N THR A 2 -0.18 -3.26 -10.33
CA THR A 2 -0.87 -2.05 -9.88
C THR A 2 -0.59 -1.86 -8.40
N LEU A 3 -0.08 -0.69 -8.02
CA LEU A 3 0.03 -0.27 -6.63
C LEU A 3 -1.21 0.56 -6.32
N GLN A 4 -2.12 0.01 -5.52
CA GLN A 4 -3.27 0.72 -5.00
C GLN A 4 -2.86 1.35 -3.67
N CYS A 5 -3.00 2.66 -3.55
CA CYS A 5 -2.65 3.38 -2.34
C CYS A 5 -3.56 4.58 -2.13
N GLU A 6 -3.72 4.96 -0.87
CA GLU A 6 -4.44 6.16 -0.48
C GLU A 6 -3.49 7.34 -0.31
N CYS A 7 -3.91 8.52 -0.77
CA CYS A 7 -3.17 9.76 -0.62
C CYS A 7 -4.13 10.93 -0.73
N GLU A 8 -4.08 11.85 0.24
CA GLU A 8 -4.94 13.04 0.22
C GLU A 8 -4.58 14.01 -0.91
N GLN A 9 -3.29 14.14 -1.23
CA GLN A 9 -2.77 15.09 -2.22
C GLN A 9 -1.74 14.39 -3.14
N PRO A 10 -2.20 13.59 -4.12
CA PRO A 10 -1.30 12.96 -5.07
C PRO A 10 -0.60 14.00 -5.94
N SER A 11 0.66 13.73 -6.29
CA SER A 11 1.43 14.55 -7.23
C SER A 11 2.17 13.68 -8.23
N HIS A 12 2.45 14.24 -9.40
CA HIS A 12 3.22 13.54 -10.43
C HIS A 12 4.61 13.11 -9.94
N ALA A 13 5.28 13.95 -9.13
CA ALA A 13 6.57 13.62 -8.54
C ALA A 13 6.48 12.40 -7.61
N LEU A 14 5.46 12.35 -6.75
CA LEU A 14 5.21 11.21 -5.87
C LEU A 14 4.90 9.94 -6.67
N GLU A 15 4.09 10.05 -7.72
CA GLU A 15 3.77 8.92 -8.59
C GLU A 15 5.03 8.33 -9.26
N GLN A 16 5.90 9.17 -9.82
CA GLN A 16 7.14 8.69 -10.43
C GLN A 16 8.08 8.06 -9.40
N ALA A 17 8.21 8.65 -8.22
CA ALA A 17 9.03 8.10 -7.15
C ALA A 17 8.53 6.70 -6.73
N LEU A 18 7.23 6.52 -6.51
CA LEU A 18 6.64 5.22 -6.18
C LEU A 18 6.89 4.18 -7.28
N ARG A 19 6.74 4.57 -8.55
CA ARG A 19 7.00 3.66 -9.68
C ARG A 19 8.46 3.20 -9.74
N SER A 20 9.42 4.11 -9.47
CA SER A 20 10.84 3.76 -9.37
C SER A 20 11.09 2.80 -8.22
N SER A 21 10.61 3.12 -7.02
CA SER A 21 10.79 2.30 -5.82
C SER A 21 10.23 0.89 -6.00
N VAL A 22 9.01 0.76 -6.53
CA VAL A 22 8.42 -0.56 -6.81
C VAL A 22 9.30 -1.33 -7.80
N ARG A 23 9.78 -0.69 -8.86
CA ARG A 23 10.67 -1.32 -9.84
C ARG A 23 12.00 -1.74 -9.24
N GLU A 24 12.58 -0.95 -8.36
CA GLU A 24 13.85 -1.25 -7.71
C GLU A 24 13.73 -2.44 -6.75
N CYS A 25 12.70 -2.47 -5.91
CA CYS A 25 12.48 -3.52 -4.92
C CYS A 25 11.98 -4.83 -5.54
N THR A 26 11.02 -4.75 -6.46
CA THR A 26 10.30 -5.94 -6.96
C THR A 26 10.73 -6.36 -8.35
N LYS A 27 11.47 -5.52 -9.07
CA LYS A 27 11.78 -5.66 -10.50
C LYS A 27 10.54 -5.66 -11.41
N LEU A 28 9.35 -5.32 -10.91
CA LEU A 28 8.13 -5.18 -11.72
C LEU A 28 7.90 -3.73 -12.16
N ARG A 29 7.19 -3.54 -13.27
CA ARG A 29 6.67 -2.23 -13.65
C ARG A 29 5.34 -1.99 -12.94
N ALA A 30 5.15 -0.78 -12.41
CA ALA A 30 3.95 -0.37 -11.69
C ALA A 30 3.14 0.70 -12.42
N GLN A 31 1.82 0.59 -12.31
CA GLN A 31 0.88 1.70 -12.40
C GLN A 31 0.45 2.06 -10.97
N VAL A 32 0.23 3.34 -10.69
CA VAL A 32 -0.25 3.80 -9.38
C VAL A 32 -1.72 4.14 -9.51
N GLN A 33 -2.54 3.63 -8.61
CA GLN A 33 -3.95 3.95 -8.51
C GLN A 33 -4.21 4.60 -7.15
N TRP A 34 -4.67 5.84 -7.20
CA TRP A 34 -4.95 6.64 -6.01
C TRP A 34 -6.37 6.43 -5.52
N PHE A 35 -6.50 6.36 -4.20
CA PHE A 35 -7.77 6.36 -3.48
C PHE A 35 -7.78 7.50 -2.48
N THR A 36 -8.97 8.01 -2.14
CA THR A 36 -9.08 8.95 -1.03
C THR A 36 -8.77 8.23 0.28
N PRO A 37 -8.25 8.93 1.30
CA PRO A 37 -8.01 8.32 2.61
C PRO A 37 -9.23 7.56 3.13
N ALA A 38 -8.97 6.39 3.74
CA ALA A 38 -9.97 5.46 4.27
C ALA A 38 -10.93 4.84 3.22
N THR A 39 -10.57 4.85 1.94
CA THR A 39 -11.38 4.22 0.87
C THR A 39 -10.65 3.13 0.08
N LEU A 40 -9.44 2.76 0.51
CA LEU A 40 -8.71 1.66 -0.10
C LEU A 40 -9.52 0.35 0.04
N PRO A 41 -9.64 -0.47 -1.03
CA PRO A 41 -10.39 -1.72 -0.96
C PRO A 41 -9.80 -2.67 0.09
N ASP A 42 -10.66 -3.27 0.91
CA ASP A 42 -10.29 -4.39 1.78
C ASP A 42 -9.89 -5.60 0.92
N ASP A 43 -8.69 -6.15 1.16
CA ASP A 43 -8.18 -7.31 0.44
C ASP A 43 -8.72 -8.64 1.00
N GLY A 44 -9.63 -8.55 1.98
CA GLY A 44 -10.24 -9.68 2.68
C GLY A 44 -9.30 -10.33 3.69
N LYS A 45 -8.09 -9.80 3.91
CA LYS A 45 -7.12 -10.35 4.85
C LYS A 45 -7.16 -9.58 6.16
N ARG A 46 -7.70 -10.23 7.17
CA ARG A 46 -7.63 -9.73 8.54
C ARG A 46 -6.37 -10.26 9.22
N ILE A 47 -5.38 -9.40 9.46
CA ILE A 47 -4.23 -9.74 10.29
C ILE A 47 -4.66 -9.64 11.76
N ILE A 48 -4.66 -10.76 12.48
CA ILE A 48 -5.04 -10.82 13.90
C ILE A 48 -3.76 -10.78 14.73
N ASP A 49 -3.58 -9.73 15.52
CA ASP A 49 -2.49 -9.65 16.51
C ASP A 49 -2.85 -10.48 17.75
N GLN A 50 -2.73 -11.81 17.64
CA GLN A 50 -2.87 -12.71 18.77
C GLN A 50 -1.55 -12.76 19.53
N ARG A 51 -1.46 -12.05 20.64
CA ARG A 51 -0.43 -12.28 21.65
C ARG A 51 -1.03 -13.15 22.76
N PRO A 52 -0.41 -14.28 23.11
CA PRO A 52 -0.89 -15.07 24.24
C PRO A 52 -0.81 -14.21 25.50
N SER A 53 -1.94 -14.04 26.18
CA SER A 53 -1.99 -13.46 27.52
C SER A 53 -1.27 -14.41 28.48
N ILE A 54 -0.17 -13.97 29.07
CA ILE A 54 0.49 -14.71 30.15
C ILE A 54 -0.38 -14.50 31.40
N SER A 55 -1.24 -15.47 31.70
CA SER A 55 -1.91 -15.55 33.01
C SER A 55 -0.90 -16.09 34.02
N GLY A 56 -0.52 -15.27 34.99
CA GLY A 56 0.23 -15.69 36.18
C GLY A 56 -0.68 -16.24 37.26
#